data_AF-A0A959TS38-F1
#
_entry.id   AF-A0A959TS38-F1
#
_cell.length_a   1.000
_cell.length_b   1.000
_cell.length_c   1.000
_cell.angle_alpha   90.00
_cell.angle_beta   90.00
_cell.angle_gamma   90.00
#
_symmetry.space_group_name_H-M   'P 1'
#
loop_
_entity.id
_entity.type
_entity.pdbx_description
1 polymer ?
#
loop_
_entity_poly.entity_id
_entity_poly.type
_entity_poly.pdbx_seq_one_letter_code
_entity_poly.pdbx_strand_id
1 'polypeptide(L)'
;MKKTAIALLLAACTTAGVHAQSTPTNKEHMATDGTCLGLASSSTWEELGLTPEQTKRVTDIQMRCNKEMEMHKDMGADGKMVDKYEGELKAVLTDPQFEQYKAWCAGRSQKPMEKTDR
;
A
#
# COMPACT_ATOMS: atom_id res chain seq x y z
N MET A 1 -46.32 26.54 -30.17
CA MET A 1 -46.05 25.12 -29.85
C MET A 1 -45.75 24.39 -31.15
N LYS A 2 -44.56 23.81 -31.28
CA LYS A 2 -44.16 22.78 -32.27
C LYS A 2 -42.73 22.38 -31.89
N LYS A 3 -42.58 21.31 -31.11
CA LYS A 3 -41.28 20.66 -30.87
C LYS A 3 -41.37 19.27 -31.49
N THR A 4 -40.62 19.11 -32.57
CA THR A 4 -40.54 17.88 -33.36
C THR A 4 -39.83 16.82 -32.53
N ALA A 5 -40.50 15.68 -32.33
CA ALA A 5 -39.93 14.50 -31.72
C ALA A 5 -39.10 13.74 -32.76
N ILE A 6 -37.84 13.44 -32.45
CA ILE A 6 -37.04 12.45 -33.17
C ILE A 6 -36.93 11.25 -32.25
N ALA A 7 -37.62 10.18 -32.63
CA ALA A 7 -37.49 8.86 -32.05
C ALA A 7 -36.29 8.15 -32.70
N LEU A 8 -35.36 7.65 -31.88
CA LEU A 8 -34.34 6.69 -32.28
C LEU A 8 -34.46 5.48 -31.36
N LEU A 9 -34.97 4.40 -31.93
CA LEU A 9 -35.18 3.11 -31.29
C LEU A 9 -33.94 2.21 -31.48
N LEU A 10 -33.45 1.75 -30.33
CA LEU A 10 -32.70 0.53 -30.00
C LEU A 10 -31.98 -0.27 -31.10
N ALA A 11 -30.69 -0.49 -30.84
CA ALA A 11 -30.06 -1.79 -31.03
C ALA A 11 -29.32 -2.18 -29.74
N ALA A 12 -29.93 -3.10 -29.00
CA ALA A 12 -29.28 -3.80 -27.89
C ALA A 12 -28.37 -4.88 -28.47
N CYS A 13 -27.06 -4.76 -28.22
CA CYS A 13 -26.17 -5.91 -28.16
C CYS A 13 -25.48 -5.87 -26.80
N THR A 14 -26.01 -6.69 -25.90
CA THR A 14 -25.44 -7.06 -24.63
C THR A 14 -24.05 -7.67 -24.85
N THR A 15 -23.01 -6.91 -24.53
CA THR A 15 -21.76 -7.50 -24.07
C THR A 15 -21.48 -6.92 -22.70
N ALA A 16 -21.97 -7.64 -21.68
CA ALA A 16 -21.39 -7.61 -20.36
C ALA A 16 -19.93 -8.11 -20.48
N GLY A 17 -19.04 -7.21 -20.89
CA GLY A 17 -17.60 -7.38 -20.79
C GLY A 17 -17.17 -6.82 -19.45
N VAL A 18 -17.48 -7.57 -18.40
CA VAL A 18 -16.86 -7.41 -17.09
C VAL A 18 -15.37 -7.68 -17.30
N HIS A 19 -14.59 -6.65 -17.58
CA HIS A 19 -13.17 -6.66 -17.24
C HIS A 19 -13.03 -6.06 -15.83
N ALA A 20 -13.73 -6.69 -14.86
CA ALA A 20 -13.09 -6.98 -13.60
C ALA A 20 -12.02 -8.03 -13.89
N GLN A 21 -10.97 -7.63 -14.62
CA GLN A 21 -9.70 -8.32 -14.49
C GLN A 21 -9.21 -7.88 -13.13
N SER A 22 -9.69 -8.60 -12.11
CA SER A 22 -8.84 -8.96 -10.98
C SER A 22 -7.57 -9.50 -11.61
N THR A 23 -6.63 -8.62 -11.91
CA THR A 23 -5.26 -9.03 -11.87
C THR A 23 -5.00 -9.30 -10.40
N PRO A 24 -4.76 -10.57 -9.98
CA PRO A 24 -3.84 -10.75 -8.90
C PRO A 24 -2.48 -10.31 -9.47
N THR A 25 -2.25 -9.00 -9.60
CA THR A 25 -0.92 -8.51 -9.93
C THR A 25 -0.12 -8.76 -8.69
N ASN A 26 0.55 -9.92 -8.69
CA ASN A 26 1.61 -10.30 -7.79
C ASN A 26 1.32 -9.88 -6.34
N LYS A 27 0.82 -10.85 -5.57
CA LYS A 27 1.52 -11.17 -4.33
C LYS A 27 2.97 -11.54 -4.70
N GLU A 28 3.76 -10.58 -5.16
CA GLU A 28 5.17 -10.54 -4.80
C GLU A 28 5.10 -10.27 -3.30
N HIS A 29 4.88 -11.37 -2.58
CA HIS A 29 5.56 -11.61 -1.34
C HIS A 29 6.98 -11.13 -1.59
N MET A 30 7.29 -9.89 -1.20
CA MET A 30 8.64 -9.54 -0.81
C MET A 30 8.90 -10.31 0.50
N ALA A 31 8.95 -11.65 0.39
CA ALA A 31 9.81 -12.45 1.22
C ALA A 31 11.18 -12.19 0.60
N THR A 32 11.93 -11.20 1.07
CA THR A 32 12.91 -11.45 2.14
C THR A 32 13.26 -10.23 2.99
N ASP A 33 12.67 -9.07 2.75
CA ASP A 33 12.91 -7.86 3.55
C ASP A 33 11.59 -7.44 4.19
N GLY A 34 11.57 -7.17 5.49
CA GLY A 34 10.36 -6.93 6.27
C GLY A 34 9.39 -5.90 5.70
N THR A 35 8.22 -5.76 6.31
CA THR A 35 7.23 -4.75 5.92
C THR A 35 7.90 -3.37 5.75
N CYS A 36 7.41 -2.52 4.84
CA CYS A 36 7.94 -1.15 4.67
C CYS A 36 8.02 -0.40 6.02
N LEU A 37 7.07 -0.68 6.92
CA LEU A 37 7.10 -0.20 8.30
C LEU A 37 8.35 -0.65 9.07
N GLY A 38 8.72 -1.93 8.99
CA GLY A 38 9.94 -2.42 9.62
C GLY A 38 11.24 -1.87 9.01
N LEU A 39 11.21 -1.42 7.75
CA LEU A 39 12.34 -0.80 7.06
C LEU A 39 12.45 0.72 7.26
N ALA A 40 11.43 1.37 7.81
CA ALA A 40 11.43 2.81 8.02
C ALA A 40 12.49 3.21 9.06
N SER A 41 13.24 4.27 8.80
CA SER A 41 14.22 4.84 9.74
C SER A 41 13.64 6.09 10.41
N SER A 42 14.33 6.60 11.45
CA SER A 42 14.01 7.91 12.02
C SER A 42 13.94 9.01 10.95
N SER A 43 14.87 8.99 9.98
CA SER A 43 14.84 9.92 8.84
C SER A 43 13.62 9.76 7.94
N THR A 44 13.10 8.53 7.78
CA THR A 44 11.85 8.28 7.02
C THR A 44 10.67 8.97 7.70
N TRP A 45 10.62 8.92 9.04
CA TRP A 45 9.57 9.58 9.81
C TRP A 45 9.70 11.10 9.85
N GLU A 46 10.92 11.62 9.87
CA GLU A 46 11.19 13.07 9.82
C GLU A 46 10.71 13.70 8.50
N GLU A 47 10.89 13.01 7.37
CA GLU A 47 10.45 13.47 6.05
C GLU A 47 8.92 13.63 5.95
N LEU A 48 8.14 12.92 6.78
CA LEU A 48 6.68 13.03 6.82
C LEU A 48 6.17 14.22 7.65
N GLY A 49 7.06 14.98 8.31
CA GLY A 49 6.67 16.13 9.12
C GLY A 49 5.73 15.77 10.27
N LEU A 50 6.00 14.66 10.95
CA LEU A 50 5.15 14.17 12.06
C LEU A 50 5.19 15.10 13.27
N THR A 51 4.06 15.24 13.96
CA THR A 51 4.05 15.85 15.30
C THR A 51 4.76 14.93 16.31
N PRO A 52 5.25 15.44 17.46
CA PRO A 52 5.89 14.60 18.48
C PRO A 52 5.00 13.43 18.95
N GLU A 53 3.68 13.65 19.02
CA GLU A 53 2.72 12.60 19.38
C GLU A 53 2.60 11.54 18.28
N GLN A 54 2.51 11.96 17.01
CA GLN A 54 2.52 11.04 15.87
C GLN A 54 3.83 10.24 15.84
N THR A 55 4.98 10.88 16.00
CA THR A 55 6.31 10.23 16.05
C THR A 55 6.36 9.14 17.11
N LYS A 56 5.87 9.42 18.32
CA LYS A 56 5.81 8.42 19.39
C LYS A 56 4.94 7.23 18.97
N ARG A 57 3.73 7.49 18.45
CA ARG A 57 2.78 6.44 18.05
C ARG A 57 3.30 5.59 16.89
N VAL A 58 3.89 6.18 15.85
CA VAL A 58 4.46 5.43 14.72
C VAL A 58 5.67 4.60 15.15
N THR A 59 6.49 5.11 16.07
CA THR A 59 7.62 4.36 16.64
C THR A 59 7.13 3.16 17.45
N ASP A 60 6.07 3.33 18.25
CA ASP A 60 5.45 2.23 19.00
C ASP A 60 4.84 1.17 18.05
N ILE A 61 4.19 1.60 16.97
CA ILE A 61 3.65 0.74 15.91
C ILE A 61 4.78 -0.05 15.23
N GLN A 62 5.86 0.64 14.86
CA GLN A 62 7.03 0.04 14.22
C GLN A 62 7.70 -1.02 15.11
N MET A 63 7.90 -0.71 16.39
CA MET A 63 8.47 -1.64 17.35
C MET A 63 7.62 -2.91 17.49
N ARG A 64 6.29 -2.78 17.54
CA ARG A 64 5.39 -3.95 17.57
C ARG A 64 5.48 -4.76 16.29
N CYS A 65 5.52 -4.11 15.14
CA CYS A 65 5.68 -4.77 13.85
C CYS A 65 6.99 -5.57 13.79
N ASN A 66 8.11 -4.96 14.16
CA ASN A 66 9.41 -5.62 14.18
C ASN A 66 9.42 -6.84 15.13
N LYS A 67 8.85 -6.70 16.33
CA LYS A 67 8.73 -7.81 17.28
C LYS A 67 7.88 -8.95 16.71
N GLU A 68 6.78 -8.64 16.04
CA GLU A 68 5.92 -9.65 15.41
C GLU A 68 6.63 -10.34 14.24
N MET A 69 7.36 -9.59 13.41
CA MET A 69 8.20 -10.16 12.36
C MET A 69 9.31 -11.07 12.92
N GLU A 70 9.94 -10.70 14.04
CA GLU A 70 10.95 -11.56 14.70
C GLU A 70 10.33 -12.86 15.22
N MET A 71 9.13 -12.80 15.81
CA MET A 71 8.42 -13.98 16.30
C MET A 71 7.97 -14.91 15.16
N HIS A 72 7.72 -14.36 13.98
CA HIS A 72 7.25 -15.07 12.80
C HIS A 72 8.31 -15.14 11.68
N LYS A 73 9.60 -15.03 12.03
CA LYS A 73 10.71 -14.93 11.08
C LYS A 73 10.74 -16.05 10.03
N ASP A 74 10.30 -17.25 10.40
CA ASP A 74 10.30 -18.44 9.53
C ASP A 74 9.09 -18.47 8.57
N MET A 75 8.08 -17.63 8.83
CA MET A 75 6.86 -17.50 8.02
C MET A 75 6.83 -16.22 7.18
N GLY A 76 7.71 -15.27 7.47
CA GLY A 76 7.68 -13.93 6.90
C GLY A 76 6.50 -13.09 7.40
N ALA A 77 6.41 -11.86 6.92
CA ALA A 77 5.23 -11.03 7.16
C ALA A 77 4.06 -11.56 6.31
N ASP A 78 3.02 -12.08 6.96
CA ASP A 78 1.80 -12.46 6.26
C ASP A 78 0.96 -11.22 5.88
N GLY A 79 0.07 -11.35 4.91
CA GLY A 79 -0.77 -10.24 4.45
C GLY A 79 -1.64 -9.64 5.56
N LYS A 80 -1.98 -10.42 6.59
CA LYS A 80 -2.79 -9.93 7.73
C LYS A 80 -1.98 -9.02 8.64
N MET A 81 -0.70 -9.33 8.85
CA MET A 81 0.24 -8.51 9.60
C MET A 81 0.44 -7.16 8.90
N VAL A 82 0.61 -7.19 7.56
CA VAL A 82 0.72 -5.97 6.75
C VAL A 82 -0.55 -5.12 6.88
N ASP A 83 -1.72 -5.70 6.64
CA ASP A 83 -3.00 -4.99 6.71
C ASP A 83 -3.26 -4.38 8.10
N LYS A 84 -2.93 -5.12 9.16
CA LYS A 84 -3.05 -4.67 10.55
C LYS A 84 -2.24 -3.40 10.79
N TYR A 85 -0.94 -3.44 10.50
CA TYR A 85 -0.05 -2.33 10.81
C TYR A 85 -0.20 -1.13 9.86
N GLU A 86 -0.59 -1.34 8.61
CA GLU A 86 -1.02 -0.25 7.73
C GLU A 86 -2.29 0.44 8.25
N GLY A 87 -3.25 -0.33 8.77
CA GLY A 87 -4.45 0.22 9.42
C GLY A 87 -4.13 1.07 10.65
N GLU A 88 -3.21 0.60 11.50
CA GLU A 88 -2.73 1.35 12.66
C GLU A 88 -2.00 2.64 12.26
N LEU A 89 -1.16 2.60 11.21
CA LEU A 89 -0.50 3.79 10.67
C LEU A 89 -1.52 4.82 10.13
N LYS A 90 -2.51 4.36 9.36
CA LYS A 90 -3.55 5.23 8.79
C LYS A 90 -4.38 5.94 9.87
N ALA A 91 -4.53 5.35 11.05
CA ALA A 91 -5.23 5.97 12.17
C ALA A 91 -4.41 7.06 12.89
N VAL A 92 -3.08 7.08 12.71
CA VAL A 92 -2.17 8.04 13.35
C VAL A 92 -1.76 9.15 12.39
N LEU A 93 -1.52 8.81 11.14
CA LEU A 93 -1.11 9.73 10.09
C LEU A 93 -2.33 10.46 9.52
N THR A 94 -2.11 11.69 9.06
CA THR A 94 -3.06 12.34 8.16
C THR A 94 -3.05 11.65 6.80
N ASP A 95 -4.12 11.78 6.01
CA ASP A 95 -4.17 11.20 4.66
C ASP A 95 -2.95 11.60 3.80
N PRO A 96 -2.52 12.88 3.75
CA PRO A 96 -1.33 13.26 2.98
C PRO A 96 -0.04 12.58 3.46
N GLN A 97 0.14 12.42 4.78
CA GLN A 97 1.31 11.75 5.36
C GLN A 97 1.29 10.25 5.06
N PHE A 98 0.11 9.63 5.11
CA PHE A 98 -0.06 8.22 4.78
C PHE A 98 0.23 7.95 3.30
N GLU A 99 -0.26 8.80 2.39
CA GLU A 99 0.05 8.69 0.96
C GLU A 99 1.55 8.86 0.68
N GLN A 100 2.23 9.80 1.35
CA GLN A 100 3.69 9.94 1.25
C GLN A 100 4.43 8.69 1.72
N TYR A 101 4.00 8.11 2.85
CA TYR A 101 4.53 6.83 3.33
C TYR A 101 4.33 5.69 2.32
N LYS A 102 3.13 5.58 1.71
CA LYS A 102 2.84 4.56 0.68
C LYS A 102 3.70 4.78 -0.57
N ALA A 103 3.92 6.03 -0.99
CA ALA A 103 4.79 6.36 -2.11
C ALA A 103 6.26 5.99 -1.83
N TRP A 104 6.76 6.30 -0.63
CA TRP A 104 8.10 5.88 -0.19
C TRP A 104 8.25 4.35 -0.19
N CYS A 105 7.23 3.64 0.31
CA CYS A 105 7.20 2.18 0.32
C CYS A 105 7.25 1.60 -1.11
N ALA A 106 6.44 2.13 -2.03
CA ALA A 106 6.41 1.69 -3.43
C ALA A 106 7.75 1.93 -4.15
N GLY A 107 8.45 3.04 -3.85
CA GLY A 107 9.76 3.33 -4.43
C GLY A 107 10.87 2.34 -4.03
N ARG A 108 10.70 1.63 -2.90
CA ARG A 108 11.62 0.57 -2.47
C ARG A 108 11.38 -0.76 -3.14
N SER A 109 10.13 -1.10 -3.46
CA SER A 109 9.79 -2.29 -4.25
C SER A 109 10.31 -2.20 -5.70
N GLN A 110 10.71 -1.01 -6.16
CA GLN A 110 11.17 -0.77 -7.52
C GLN A 110 12.69 -0.74 -7.71
N LYS A 111 13.53 -0.91 -6.67
CA LYS A 111 14.98 -1.01 -6.89
C LYS A 111 15.26 -2.27 -7.74
N PRO A 112 15.68 -2.13 -9.01
CA PRO A 112 16.08 -3.28 -9.80
C PRO A 112 17.27 -3.90 -9.07
N MET A 113 17.31 -5.23 -8.96
CA MET A 113 18.58 -5.90 -8.73
C MET A 113 19.48 -5.51 -9.90
N GLU A 114 20.36 -4.54 -9.70
CA GLU A 114 21.49 -4.33 -10.59
C GLU A 114 22.27 -5.64 -10.52
N LYS A 115 22.14 -6.46 -11.57
CA LYS A 115 22.99 -7.62 -11.78
C LYS A 115 24.42 -7.10 -11.83
N THR A 116 25.14 -7.19 -10.72
CA THR A 116 26.59 -7.10 -10.70
C THR A 116 27.13 -8.36 -11.38
N ASP A 117 27.16 -8.35 -12.71
CA ASP A 117 28.07 -9.18 -13.49
C ASP A 117 29.48 -8.62 -13.24
N ARG A 118 30.28 -9.32 -12.43
CA ARG A 118 31.74 -9.22 -12.47
C ARG A 118 32.43 -10.46 -11.97
#